data_AF-A0A2N4YYM8-F1
#
_entry.id   AF-A0A2N4YYM8-F1
#
_cell.length_a   1.000
_cell.length_b   1.000
_cell.length_c   1.000
_cell.angle_alpha   90.00
_cell.angle_beta   90.00
_cell.angle_gamma   90.00
#
_symmetry.space_group_name_H-M   'P 1'
#
loop_
_entity.id
_entity.type
_entity.pdbx_description
1 polymer ?
#
loop_
_entity_poly.entity_id
_entity_poly.type
_entity_poly.pdbx_seq_one_letter_code
_entity_poly.pdbx_strand_id
1 'polypeptide(L)'
;MGTFLIFLTALLICVLLIGWWYRAHARRRRLPLLHAFSDATTRPLPADERQAIEKYLAELSRTLQVPASGATTAPVALALNEQSDTVYAVTRAITRYGITTDAPNKWRYFLDSVEVHLPPFWEQHINDENSVELIPTDSLPLVIT
;
A
#
# COMPACT_ATOMS: atom_id res chain seq x y z
N MET A 1 -44.31 -1.54 25.32
CA MET A 1 -43.16 -0.66 25.66
C MET A 1 -41.82 -1.39 25.55
N GLY A 2 -41.65 -2.60 26.09
CA GLY A 2 -40.36 -3.34 26.03
C GLY A 2 -39.96 -3.91 24.66
N THR A 3 -40.93 -4.31 23.82
CA THR A 3 -40.64 -4.90 22.49
C THR A 3 -39.92 -3.93 21.55
N PHE A 4 -40.36 -2.67 21.50
CA PHE A 4 -39.67 -1.62 20.72
C PHE A 4 -38.23 -1.38 21.18
N LEU A 5 -37.96 -1.46 22.48
CA LEU A 5 -36.62 -1.32 23.04
C LEU A 5 -35.71 -2.50 22.63
N ILE A 6 -36.27 -3.72 22.58
CA ILE A 6 -35.56 -4.92 22.13
C ILE A 6 -35.25 -4.83 20.63
N PHE A 7 -36.20 -4.39 19.81
CA PHE A 7 -35.96 -4.20 18.38
C PHE A 7 -34.90 -3.13 18.11
N LEU A 8 -34.92 -2.02 18.86
CA LEU A 8 -33.95 -0.94 18.70
C LEU A 8 -32.54 -1.37 19.10
N THR A 9 -32.40 -2.09 20.22
CA THR A 9 -31.10 -2.62 20.66
C THR A 9 -30.55 -3.67 19.69
N ALA A 10 -31.39 -4.59 19.20
CA ALA A 10 -30.99 -5.57 18.19
C ALA A 10 -30.53 -4.89 16.89
N LEU A 11 -31.22 -3.84 16.45
CA LEU A 11 -30.86 -3.09 15.24
C LEU A 11 -29.52 -2.35 15.42
N LEU A 12 -29.28 -1.76 16.60
CA LEU A 12 -28.02 -1.10 16.93
C LEU A 12 -26.84 -2.08 16.92
N ILE A 13 -27.03 -3.27 17.48
CA ILE A 13 -26.02 -4.35 17.46
C ILE A 13 -25.74 -4.78 16.02
N CYS A 14 -26.77 -4.95 15.18
CA CYS A 14 -26.59 -5.28 13.76
C CYS A 14 -25.77 -4.23 13.01
N VAL A 15 -26.05 -2.94 13.21
CA VAL A 15 -25.28 -1.85 12.58
C VAL A 15 -23.82 -1.86 13.04
N LEU A 16 -23.57 -2.08 14.33
CA LEU A 16 -22.21 -2.19 14.87
C LEU A 16 -21.46 -3.39 14.29
N LEU A 17 -22.12 -4.54 14.16
CA LEU A 17 -21.53 -5.74 13.57
C LEU A 17 -21.21 -5.54 12.08
N ILE A 18 -22.10 -4.91 11.32
CA ILE A 18 -21.87 -4.59 9.90
C ILE A 18 -20.72 -3.60 9.77
N GLY A 19 -20.69 -2.54 10.59
CA GLY A 19 -19.60 -1.57 10.60
C GLY A 19 -18.25 -2.18 10.99
N TRP A 20 -18.25 -3.07 12.00
CA TRP A 20 -17.06 -3.81 12.40
C TRP A 20 -16.60 -4.79 11.32
N TRP A 21 -17.52 -5.53 10.70
CA TRP A 21 -17.22 -6.45 9.61
C TRP A 21 -16.67 -5.70 8.40
N TYR A 22 -17.25 -4.56 8.02
CA TYR A 22 -16.73 -3.73 6.93
C TYR A 22 -15.32 -3.21 7.23
N ARG A 23 -15.09 -2.70 8.45
CA ARG A 23 -13.74 -2.29 8.91
C ARG A 23 -12.75 -3.45 8.96
N ALA A 24 -13.18 -4.62 9.42
CA ALA A 24 -12.35 -5.81 9.49
C ALA A 24 -12.04 -6.33 8.10
N HIS A 25 -13.00 -6.32 7.18
CA HIS A 25 -12.83 -6.78 5.80
C HIS A 25 -11.95 -5.81 4.99
N ALA A 26 -12.05 -4.51 5.25
CA ALA A 26 -11.13 -3.51 4.74
C ALA A 26 -9.70 -3.74 5.25
N ARG A 27 -9.54 -4.08 6.54
CA ARG A 27 -8.25 -4.52 7.09
C ARG A 27 -7.76 -5.84 6.50
N ARG A 28 -8.66 -6.80 6.20
CA ARG A 28 -8.29 -8.08 5.56
C ARG A 28 -7.77 -7.91 4.14
N ARG A 29 -8.19 -6.88 3.40
CA ARG A 29 -7.57 -6.54 2.10
C ARG A 29 -6.09 -6.13 2.22
N ARG A 30 -5.59 -5.86 3.42
CA ARG A 30 -4.17 -5.59 3.71
C ARG A 30 -3.35 -6.84 4.06
N LEU A 31 -4.01 -7.98 4.36
CA LEU A 31 -3.35 -9.27 4.62
C LEU A 31 -2.70 -9.96 3.40
N PRO A 32 -3.15 -9.81 2.12
CA PRO A 32 -2.51 -10.53 1.02
C PRO A 32 -1.05 -10.10 0.82
N LEU A 33 -0.70 -8.86 1.18
CA LEU A 33 0.70 -8.40 1.21
C LEU A 33 1.56 -9.28 2.12
N LEU A 34 1.10 -9.48 3.36
CA LEU A 34 1.86 -10.25 4.37
C LEU A 34 1.99 -11.72 3.98
N HIS A 35 1.02 -12.26 3.26
CA HIS A 35 1.07 -13.66 2.82
C HIS A 35 2.03 -13.85 1.64
N ALA A 36 2.06 -12.92 0.69
CA ALA A 36 3.01 -12.94 -0.43
C ALA A 36 4.47 -12.77 0.02
N PHE A 37 4.68 -12.09 1.15
CA PHE A 37 6.00 -11.87 1.75
C PHE A 37 6.23 -12.75 2.99
N SER A 38 5.57 -13.90 3.09
CA SER A 38 5.74 -14.81 4.23
C SER A 38 7.14 -15.43 4.34
N ASP A 39 7.83 -15.58 3.21
CA ASP A 39 9.24 -16.00 3.14
C ASP A 39 10.24 -14.84 3.34
N ALA A 40 9.75 -13.61 3.50
CA ALA A 40 10.60 -12.42 3.60
C ALA A 40 11.33 -12.34 4.94
N THR A 41 12.56 -11.85 4.92
CA THR A 41 13.28 -11.50 6.15
C THR A 41 12.76 -10.16 6.67
N THR A 42 12.29 -10.11 7.91
CA THR A 42 11.79 -8.87 8.51
C THR A 42 12.87 -8.19 9.36
N ARG A 43 13.08 -6.88 9.15
CA ARG A 43 13.90 -6.04 10.03
C ARG A 43 13.12 -4.80 10.49
N PRO A 44 13.40 -4.26 11.68
CA PRO A 44 12.82 -2.99 12.10
C PRO A 44 13.37 -1.83 11.25
N LEU A 45 12.51 -0.85 10.96
CA LEU A 45 12.87 0.37 10.26
C LEU A 45 13.54 1.36 11.23
N PRO A 46 14.80 1.79 11.01
CA PRO A 46 15.42 2.82 11.82
C PRO A 46 14.77 4.19 11.60
N ALA A 47 14.80 5.05 12.62
CA ALA A 47 14.16 6.36 12.59
C ALA A 47 14.67 7.27 11.45
N ASP A 48 15.96 7.15 11.11
CA ASP A 48 16.59 7.92 10.04
C ASP A 48 16.02 7.57 8.66
N GLU A 49 15.87 6.26 8.37
CA GLU A 49 15.25 5.78 7.13
C GLU A 49 13.79 6.21 7.06
N ARG A 50 13.05 6.09 8.17
CA ARG A 50 11.66 6.52 8.26
C ARG A 50 11.49 8.00 7.90
N GLN A 51 12.34 8.87 8.44
CA GLN A 51 12.27 10.30 8.12
C GLN A 51 12.55 10.59 6.64
N ALA A 52 13.49 9.86 6.03
CA ALA A 52 13.77 9.98 4.60
C ALA A 52 12.56 9.53 3.75
N ILE A 53 11.91 8.44 4.14
CA ILE A 53 10.70 7.91 3.49
C ILE A 53 9.54 8.90 3.63
N GLU A 54 9.31 9.44 4.82
CA GLU A 54 8.29 10.47 5.07
C GLU A 54 8.49 11.69 4.17
N LYS A 55 9.74 12.16 4.05
CA LYS A 55 10.09 13.27 3.16
C LYS A 55 9.84 12.92 1.69
N TYR A 56 10.22 11.71 1.26
CA TYR A 56 9.97 11.24 -0.11
C TYR A 56 8.47 11.17 -0.41
N LEU A 57 7.67 10.59 0.49
CA LEU A 57 6.22 10.49 0.34
C LEU A 57 5.55 11.86 0.34
N ALA A 58 6.03 12.81 1.16
CA ALA A 58 5.54 14.18 1.14
C ALA A 58 5.79 14.86 -0.22
N GLU A 59 6.99 14.71 -0.79
CA GLU A 59 7.32 15.26 -2.10
C GLU A 59 6.54 14.57 -3.24
N LEU A 60 6.38 13.24 -3.15
CA LEU A 60 5.55 12.47 -4.07
C LEU A 60 4.10 12.95 -4.01
N SER A 61 3.54 13.13 -2.81
CA SER A 61 2.18 13.63 -2.62
C SER A 61 1.97 15.02 -3.22
N ARG A 62 2.97 15.91 -3.09
CA ARG A 62 2.96 17.25 -3.68
C ARG A 62 3.01 17.20 -5.20
N THR A 63 3.85 16.34 -5.76
CA THR A 63 3.97 16.13 -7.21
C THR A 63 2.67 15.59 -7.80
N LEU A 64 2.01 14.66 -7.09
CA LEU A 64 0.74 14.06 -7.48
C LEU A 64 -0.46 15.01 -7.31
N GLN A 65 -0.39 15.98 -6.39
CA GLN A 65 -1.44 16.99 -6.19
C GLN A 65 -1.47 18.08 -7.27
N VAL A 66 -0.39 18.27 -8.04
CA VAL A 66 -0.42 19.19 -9.19
C VAL A 66 -1.28 18.53 -10.27
N PRO A 67 -2.48 19.08 -10.60
CA PRO A 67 -3.32 18.46 -11.59
C PRO A 67 -2.63 18.60 -12.94
N ALA A 68 -2.08 17.50 -13.46
CA ALA A 68 -1.86 17.38 -14.88
C ALA A 68 -3.27 17.35 -15.52
N SER A 69 -3.73 18.50 -16.00
CA SER A 69 -4.99 18.67 -16.73
C SER A 69 -5.14 17.55 -17.75
N GLY A 70 -5.99 16.55 -17.46
CA GLY A 70 -6.29 15.45 -18.38
C GLY A 70 -6.27 14.04 -17.78
N ALA A 71 -5.74 13.80 -16.58
CA ALA A 71 -5.69 12.45 -16.00
C ALA A 71 -7.04 12.03 -15.36
N THR A 72 -7.68 10.98 -15.90
CA THR A 72 -8.96 10.43 -15.41
C THR A 72 -8.80 9.54 -14.16
N THR A 73 -7.56 9.21 -13.77
CA THR A 73 -7.25 8.35 -12.62
C THR A 73 -6.57 9.15 -11.53
N ALA A 74 -7.20 9.22 -10.35
CA ALA A 74 -6.60 9.85 -9.19
C ALA A 74 -5.27 9.16 -8.83
N PRO A 75 -4.22 9.92 -8.52
CA PRO A 75 -2.96 9.34 -8.12
C PRO A 75 -3.10 8.60 -6.79
N VAL A 76 -2.47 7.43 -6.68
CA VAL A 76 -2.51 6.62 -5.45
C VAL A 76 -1.67 7.34 -4.40
N ALA A 77 -2.34 7.90 -3.40
CA ALA A 77 -1.66 8.42 -2.21
C ALA A 77 -1.06 7.25 -1.43
N LEU A 78 0.25 7.29 -1.23
CA LEU A 78 0.97 6.40 -0.34
C LEU A 78 1.15 7.11 1.00
N ALA A 79 0.71 6.47 2.09
CA ALA A 79 0.87 6.96 3.45
C ALA A 79 1.40 5.84 4.34
N LEU A 80 2.33 6.19 5.24
CA LEU A 80 2.83 5.26 6.25
C LEU A 80 1.70 4.84 7.19
N ASN A 81 1.74 3.57 7.60
CA ASN A 81 0.76 2.98 8.50
C ASN A 81 1.46 2.37 9.73
N GLU A 82 0.68 1.81 10.67
CA GLU A 82 1.22 1.15 11.88
C GLU A 82 2.16 -0.04 11.59
N GLN A 83 2.13 -0.60 10.38
CA GLN A 83 2.95 -1.74 9.96
C GLN A 83 4.22 -1.29 9.24
N SER A 84 4.33 0.01 8.92
CA SER A 84 5.44 0.57 8.15
C SER A 84 6.76 0.61 8.92
N ASP A 85 6.73 0.36 10.22
CA ASP A 85 7.93 0.18 11.05
C ASP A 85 8.63 -1.17 10.81
N THR A 86 8.03 -2.06 10.03
CA THR A 86 8.62 -3.35 9.63
C THR A 86 8.99 -3.31 8.15
N VAL A 87 10.28 -3.54 7.89
CA VAL A 87 10.83 -3.72 6.54
C VAL A 87 10.83 -5.20 6.20
N TYR A 88 10.37 -5.54 5.00
CA TYR A 88 10.37 -6.89 4.45
C TYR A 88 11.43 -6.96 3.35
N ALA A 89 12.51 -7.71 3.58
CA ALA A 89 13.55 -7.98 2.60
C ALA A 89 13.21 -9.26 1.83
N VAL A 90 13.14 -9.13 0.50
CA VAL A 90 12.63 -10.15 -0.42
C VAL A 90 13.51 -10.21 -1.67
N THR A 91 13.88 -11.41 -2.10
CA THR A 91 14.62 -11.61 -3.36
C THR A 91 13.68 -12.15 -4.43
N ARG A 92 13.24 -11.30 -5.37
CA ARG A 92 12.29 -11.68 -6.44
C ARG A 92 12.54 -10.88 -7.71
N ALA A 93 11.98 -11.37 -8.82
CA ALA A 93 11.96 -10.67 -10.10
C ALA A 93 10.91 -9.55 -10.08
N ILE A 94 11.27 -8.37 -10.62
CA ILE A 94 10.32 -7.25 -10.80
C ILE A 94 9.76 -7.32 -12.21
N THR A 95 8.44 -7.45 -12.33
CA THR A 95 7.73 -7.40 -13.61
C THR A 95 7.16 -6.00 -13.84
N ARG A 96 7.38 -5.45 -15.04
CA ARG A 96 6.87 -4.14 -15.45
C ARG A 96 5.66 -4.30 -16.37
N TYR A 97 4.54 -3.71 -15.99
CA TYR A 97 3.36 -3.59 -16.85
C TYR A 97 3.11 -2.12 -17.21
N GLY A 98 3.14 -1.82 -18.51
CA GLY A 98 2.73 -0.52 -19.01
C GLY A 98 1.21 -0.40 -19.00
N ILE A 99 0.68 0.69 -18.43
CA ILE A 99 -0.71 1.08 -18.66
C ILE A 99 -0.81 1.86 -19.97
N THR A 100 -1.86 1.62 -20.75
CA THR A 100 -2.11 2.23 -22.06
C THR A 100 -2.55 3.70 -21.99
N THR A 101 -2.44 4.33 -20.82
CA THR A 101 -2.87 5.72 -20.57
C THR A 101 -1.64 6.62 -20.55
N ASP A 102 -1.73 7.78 -21.23
CA ASP A 102 -0.69 8.84 -21.28
C ASP A 102 -0.53 9.60 -19.94
N ALA A 103 -0.70 8.92 -18.81
CA ALA A 103 -0.52 9.49 -17.48
C ALA A 103 0.96 9.49 -17.06
N PRO A 104 1.36 10.43 -16.17
CA PRO A 104 2.75 10.50 -15.67
C PRO A 104 3.20 9.24 -14.90
N ASN A 105 2.27 8.40 -14.44
CA ASN A 105 2.55 7.10 -13.79
C ASN A 105 2.34 5.93 -14.77
N LYS A 106 3.13 5.88 -15.85
CA LYS A 106 2.89 4.95 -16.98
C LYS A 106 3.17 3.47 -16.65
N TRP A 107 3.91 3.18 -15.59
CA TRP A 107 4.35 1.81 -15.28
C TRP A 107 3.86 1.35 -13.92
N ARG A 108 3.33 0.13 -13.88
CA ARG A 108 2.97 -0.60 -12.66
C ARG A 108 3.98 -1.72 -12.48
N TYR A 109 4.55 -1.79 -11.29
CA TYR A 109 5.56 -2.77 -10.95
C TYR A 109 4.93 -3.87 -10.11
N PHE A 110 5.30 -5.11 -10.40
CA PHE A 110 4.79 -6.28 -9.71
C PHE A 110 5.96 -7.13 -9.23
N LEU A 111 5.89 -7.54 -7.97
CA LEU A 111 6.72 -8.60 -7.40
C LEU A 111 5.86 -9.86 -7.38
N ASP A 112 6.18 -10.84 -8.24
CA ASP A 112 5.41 -12.06 -8.51
C ASP A 112 3.93 -11.81 -8.92
N SER A 113 3.09 -11.45 -7.95
CA SER A 113 1.65 -11.17 -8.11
C SER A 113 1.17 -9.97 -7.27
N VAL A 114 2.08 -9.30 -6.56
CA VAL A 114 1.79 -8.13 -5.72
C VAL A 114 2.23 -6.87 -6.43
N GLU A 115 1.32 -5.93 -6.59
CA GLU A 115 1.64 -4.60 -7.08
C GLU A 115 2.45 -3.82 -6.02
N VAL A 116 3.58 -3.25 -6.44
CA VAL A 116 4.50 -2.47 -5.58
C VAL A 116 4.72 -1.07 -6.17
N HIS A 117 4.97 -0.09 -5.31
CA HIS A 117 5.50 1.21 -5.73
C HIS A 117 7.02 1.10 -5.82
N LEU A 118 7.55 1.20 -7.04
CA LEU A 118 8.97 1.35 -7.27
C LEU A 118 9.27 2.82 -7.59
N PRO A 119 10.12 3.48 -6.79
CA PRO A 119 10.63 4.80 -7.13
C PRO A 119 11.34 4.81 -8.51
N PRO A 120 11.20 5.88 -9.31
CA PRO A 120 11.68 5.91 -10.70
C PRO A 120 13.20 5.75 -10.84
N PHE A 121 13.98 6.08 -9.81
CA PHE A 121 15.43 5.94 -9.84
C PHE A 121 15.92 4.47 -9.78
N TRP A 122 15.07 3.56 -9.31
CA TRP A 122 15.34 2.12 -9.27
C TRP A 122 14.99 1.40 -10.58
N GLU A 123 14.28 2.05 -11.50
CA GLU A 123 13.86 1.42 -12.76
C GLU A 123 15.04 0.92 -13.61
N GLN A 124 16.16 1.64 -13.59
CA GLN A 124 17.40 1.26 -14.29
C GLN A 124 18.16 0.09 -13.63
N HIS A 125 17.82 -0.25 -12.39
CA HIS A 125 18.50 -1.27 -11.59
C HIS A 125 17.73 -2.60 -11.54
N ILE A 126 16.66 -2.74 -12.34
CA ILE A 126 15.86 -3.97 -12.39
C ILE A 126 16.66 -5.06 -13.12
N ASN A 127 17.01 -6.11 -12.38
CA ASN A 127 17.58 -7.36 -12.91
C ASN A 127 16.56 -8.52 -12.82
N ASP A 128 16.96 -9.72 -13.29
CA ASP A 128 16.13 -10.94 -13.18
C ASP A 128 15.89 -11.35 -11.71
N GLU A 129 16.84 -11.06 -10.82
CA GLU A 129 16.76 -11.38 -9.40
C GLU A 129 17.22 -10.16 -8.58
N ASN A 130 16.27 -9.47 -7.92
CA ASN A 130 16.57 -8.28 -7.12
C ASN A 130 16.28 -8.56 -5.65
N SER A 131 17.27 -8.28 -4.80
CA SER A 131 17.06 -8.22 -3.36
C SER A 131 16.47 -6.85 -3.03
N VAL A 132 15.15 -6.80 -2.87
CA VAL A 132 14.41 -5.58 -2.57
C VAL A 132 13.95 -5.52 -1.12
N GLU A 133 13.95 -4.34 -0.55
CA GLU A 133 13.32 -4.08 0.73
C GLU A 133 12.01 -3.31 0.55
N LEU A 134 10.98 -3.77 1.24
CA LEU A 134 9.60 -3.31 1.08
C LEU A 134 9.02 -2.86 2.41
N ILE A 135 8.25 -1.78 2.38
CA ILE A 135 7.50 -1.29 3.54
C ILE A 135 6.01 -1.31 3.22
N PRO A 136 5.16 -1.87 4.09
CA PRO A 136 3.72 -1.81 3.89
C PRO A 136 3.22 -0.37 4.07
N THR A 137 2.50 0.14 3.08
CA THR A 137 1.79 1.43 3.19
C THR A 137 0.28 1.21 3.20
N ASP A 138 -0.50 2.28 3.36
CA ASP A 138 -1.96 2.20 3.39
C ASP A 138 -2.61 1.66 2.11
N SER A 139 -1.96 1.84 0.96
CA SER A 139 -2.46 1.44 -0.35
C SER A 139 -1.69 0.26 -0.94
N LEU A 140 -0.38 0.41 -1.09
CA LEU A 140 0.48 -0.58 -1.73
C LEU A 140 1.93 -0.50 -1.22
N PRO A 141 2.67 -1.62 -1.17
CA PRO A 141 4.00 -1.67 -0.57
C PRO A 141 4.99 -0.77 -1.34
N LEU A 142 5.81 -0.02 -0.60
CA LEU A 142 6.84 0.86 -1.13
C LEU A 142 8.19 0.15 -1.11
N VAL A 143 8.90 0.16 -2.24
CA VAL A 143 10.28 -0.32 -2.33
C VAL A 143 11.24 0.77 -1.83
N ILE A 144 12.13 0.43 -0.91
CA ILE A 144 13.12 1.36 -0.34
C ILE A 144 14.55 1.09 -0.84
N THR A 145 14.91 -0.17 -1.09
CA THR A 145 16.22 -0.61 -1.60
C THR A 145 16.08 -1.76 -2.55
#